data_AF-A0A074Y6M5-F1
#
_entry.id   AF-A0A074Y6M5-F1
#
_cell.length_a   1.000
_cell.length_b   1.000
_cell.length_c   1.000
_cell.angle_alpha   90.00
_cell.angle_beta   90.00
_cell.angle_gamma   90.00
#
_symmetry.space_group_name_H-M   'P 1'
#
loop_
_entity.id
_entity.type
_entity.pdbx_description
1 polymer ?
#
loop_
_entity_poly.entity_id
_entity_poly.type
_entity_poly.pdbx_seq_one_letter_code
_entity_poly.pdbx_strand_id
1 'polypeptide(L)'
;MLLRLPNELLVRTADFLPDGDLPAIRLTCKHPVLITHKHFIAAFITETYFEASLSGIQRLIHIVSHPTFGPYVKKCMASTKEGPLVHQDKCEKLLAHVFTKLSLHGHCFDLSILCYHPALNIYTSYHKVNEILH
;
A
#
# COMPACT_ATOMS: atom_id res chain seq x y z
N MET A 1 4.37 31.76 2.01
CA MET A 1 5.78 32.08 1.64
C MET A 1 6.55 30.85 1.13
N LEU A 2 6.14 29.61 1.45
CA LEU A 2 6.78 28.37 0.98
C LEU A 2 6.89 28.24 -0.55
N LEU A 3 5.80 28.46 -1.29
CA LEU A 3 5.74 28.32 -2.76
C LEU A 3 6.60 29.31 -3.57
N ARG A 4 7.30 30.23 -2.91
CA ARG A 4 8.23 31.17 -3.55
C ARG A 4 9.69 30.67 -3.52
N LEU A 5 9.94 29.55 -2.85
CA LEU A 5 11.26 28.93 -2.82
C LEU A 5 11.57 28.25 -4.16
N PRO A 6 12.84 28.18 -4.56
CA PRO A 6 13.29 27.31 -5.66
C PRO A 6 12.85 25.86 -5.46
N ASN A 7 12.60 25.14 -6.57
CA ASN A 7 12.12 23.77 -6.54
C ASN A 7 13.06 22.83 -5.77
N GLU A 8 14.37 23.05 -5.84
CA GLU A 8 15.38 22.27 -5.13
C GLU A 8 15.21 22.38 -3.61
N LEU A 9 14.91 23.59 -3.12
CA LEU A 9 14.67 23.83 -1.70
C LEU A 9 13.29 23.33 -1.28
N LEU A 10 12.28 23.47 -2.13
CA LEU A 10 10.95 22.89 -1.89
C LEU A 10 11.00 21.37 -1.78
N VAL A 11 11.73 20.69 -2.65
CA VAL A 11 11.91 19.22 -2.57
C VAL A 11 12.61 18.86 -1.25
N ARG A 12 13.64 19.61 -0.84
CA ARG A 12 14.30 19.38 0.46
C ARG A 12 13.38 19.58 1.65
N THR A 13 12.40 20.49 1.58
CA THR A 13 11.44 20.62 2.70
C THR A 13 10.65 19.33 2.93
N ALA A 14 10.43 18.51 1.89
CA ALA A 14 9.77 17.23 2.04
C ALA A 14 10.59 16.22 2.87
N ASP A 15 11.94 16.33 2.87
CA ASP A 15 12.82 15.46 3.66
C ASP A 15 12.65 15.67 5.17
N PHE A 16 12.09 16.82 5.59
CA PHE A 16 11.89 17.18 6.99
C PHE A 16 10.43 17.05 7.45
N LEU A 17 9.53 16.64 6.56
CA LEU A 17 8.12 16.45 6.90
C LEU A 17 7.93 15.08 7.56
N PRO A 18 7.26 15.02 8.72
CA PRO A 18 6.76 13.77 9.26
C PRO A 18 5.77 13.14 8.27
N ASP A 19 5.79 11.80 8.16
CA ASP A 19 4.89 11.08 7.26
C ASP A 19 3.41 11.44 7.51
N GLY A 20 3.02 11.59 8.77
CA GLY A 20 1.66 11.96 9.17
C GLY A 20 1.17 13.31 8.65
N ASP A 21 2.07 14.23 8.30
CA ASP A 21 1.73 15.56 7.80
C ASP A 21 1.64 15.61 6.27
N LEU A 22 2.20 14.62 5.57
CA LEU A 22 2.21 14.56 4.11
C LEU A 22 0.80 14.62 3.49
N PRO A 23 -0.24 13.93 4.00
CA PRO A 23 -1.59 14.03 3.45
C PRO A 23 -2.15 15.45 3.52
N ALA A 24 -2.06 16.10 4.69
CA ALA A 24 -2.59 17.44 4.90
C ALA A 24 -1.92 18.47 3.97
N ILE A 25 -0.60 18.38 3.83
CA ILE A 25 0.17 19.27 2.94
C ILE A 25 -0.21 19.07 1.47
N ARG A 26 -0.41 17.82 1.04
CA ARG A 26 -0.83 17.48 -0.34
C ARG A 26 -2.25 17.96 -0.68
N LEU A 27 -3.10 18.20 0.32
CA LEU A 27 -4.45 18.75 0.12
C LEU A 27 -4.47 20.26 -0.11
N THR A 28 -3.39 20.99 0.20
CA THR A 28 -3.37 22.45 0.10
C THR A 28 -3.40 22.96 -1.35
N CYS A 29 -2.55 22.41 -2.22
CA CYS A 29 -2.58 22.65 -3.67
C CYS A 29 -1.75 21.60 -4.44
N LYS A 30 -1.72 21.69 -5.77
CA LYS A 30 -1.02 20.72 -6.64
C LYS A 30 0.50 20.73 -6.49
N HIS A 31 1.10 21.84 -6.05
CA HIS A 31 2.55 21.98 -6.01
C HIS A 31 3.21 21.09 -4.93
N PRO A 32 2.68 21.03 -3.69
CA PRO A 32 3.05 20.04 -2.67
C PRO A 32 2.93 18.58 -3.11
N VAL A 33 1.96 18.25 -3.97
CA VAL A 33 1.77 16.88 -4.49
C VAL A 33 2.99 16.39 -5.26
N LEU A 34 3.57 17.26 -6.08
CA LEU A 34 4.76 16.95 -6.88
C LEU A 34 6.00 16.78 -6.00
N ILE A 35 6.26 17.74 -5.10
CA ILE A 35 7.49 17.74 -4.28
C ILE A 35 7.50 16.62 -3.23
N THR A 36 6.34 16.25 -2.69
CA THR A 36 6.23 15.17 -1.69
C THR A 36 5.97 13.81 -2.30
N HIS A 37 5.85 13.68 -3.64
CA HIS A 37 5.43 12.44 -4.29
C HIS A 37 6.25 11.24 -3.84
N LYS A 38 7.59 11.34 -3.91
CA LYS A 38 8.49 10.26 -3.52
C LYS A 38 8.31 9.84 -2.05
N HIS A 39 8.24 10.81 -1.14
CA HIS A 39 8.05 10.56 0.30
C HIS A 39 6.69 9.94 0.59
N PHE A 40 5.63 10.45 -0.04
CA PHE A 40 4.28 9.91 0.11
C PHE A 40 4.20 8.46 -0.38
N ILE A 41 4.81 8.15 -1.52
CA ILE A 41 4.90 6.78 -2.02
C ILE A 41 5.60 5.88 -1.00
N ALA A 42 6.76 6.30 -0.51
CA ALA A 42 7.55 5.52 0.45
C ALA A 42 6.78 5.26 1.76
N ALA A 43 6.11 6.28 2.29
CA ALA A 43 5.41 6.22 3.57
C ALA A 43 4.09 5.44 3.53
N PHE A 44 3.33 5.54 2.42
CA PHE A 44 1.93 5.06 2.39
C PHE A 44 1.61 4.01 1.33
N ILE A 45 2.47 3.85 0.31
CA ILE A 45 2.16 2.99 -0.85
C ILE A 45 3.11 1.79 -0.93
N THR A 46 4.41 1.99 -0.68
CA THR A 46 5.42 0.93 -0.83
C THR A 46 5.10 -0.29 0.03
N GLU A 47 4.74 -0.07 1.30
CA GLU A 47 4.22 -1.09 2.20
C GLU A 47 2.79 -0.74 2.59
N THR A 48 1.82 -1.35 1.90
CA THR A 48 0.40 -1.06 2.13
C THR A 48 -0.19 -2.04 3.13
N TYR A 49 -0.77 -1.50 4.21
CA TYR A 49 -1.56 -2.25 5.17
C TYR A 49 -3.05 -2.13 4.84
N PHE A 50 -3.76 -3.25 4.81
CA PHE A 50 -5.20 -3.29 4.56
C PHE A 50 -5.92 -4.19 5.56
N GLU A 51 -7.22 -3.96 5.73
CA GLU A 51 -8.05 -4.86 6.53
C GLU A 51 -8.23 -6.17 5.75
N ALA A 52 -8.07 -7.31 6.42
CA ALA A 52 -8.41 -8.62 5.85
C ALA A 52 -9.94 -8.79 5.81
N SER A 53 -10.58 -8.01 4.95
CA SER A 53 -12.02 -7.98 4.68
C SER A 53 -12.25 -7.80 3.18
N LEU A 54 -13.47 -8.10 2.71
CA LEU A 54 -13.83 -7.91 1.30
C LEU A 54 -13.61 -6.46 0.83
N SER A 55 -14.02 -5.49 1.66
CA SER A 55 -13.83 -4.06 1.40
C SER A 55 -12.36 -3.66 1.41
N GLY A 56 -11.57 -4.21 2.34
CA GLY A 56 -10.13 -3.98 2.40
C GLY A 56 -9.40 -4.48 1.16
N ILE A 57 -9.72 -5.70 0.69
CA ILE A 57 -9.15 -6.25 -0.55
C ILE A 57 -9.59 -5.45 -1.77
N GLN A 58 -10.85 -5.03 -1.85
CA GLN A 58 -11.33 -4.17 -2.96
C GLN A 58 -10.59 -2.82 -2.99
N ARG A 59 -10.33 -2.22 -1.82
CA ARG A 59 -9.54 -0.99 -1.73
C ARG A 59 -8.11 -1.22 -2.20
N LEU A 60 -7.51 -2.36 -1.85
CA LEU A 60 -6.19 -2.73 -2.35
C LEU A 60 -6.19 -2.85 -3.88
N ILE A 61 -7.20 -3.50 -4.47
CA ILE A 61 -7.35 -3.59 -5.94
C ILE A 61 -7.33 -2.20 -6.58
N HIS A 62 -8.04 -1.23 -5.99
CA HIS A 62 -8.06 0.13 -6.50
C HIS A 62 -6.68 0.81 -6.45
N ILE A 63 -5.91 0.60 -5.37
CA ILE A 63 -4.54 1.13 -5.23
C ILE A 63 -3.60 0.49 -6.25
N VAL A 64 -3.59 -0.85 -6.34
CA VAL A 64 -2.68 -1.57 -7.26
C VAL A 64 -3.04 -1.35 -8.73
N SER A 65 -4.30 -1.04 -9.04
CA SER A 65 -4.72 -0.73 -10.42
C SER A 65 -4.47 0.74 -10.79
N HIS A 66 -4.12 1.59 -9.83
CA HIS A 66 -3.95 3.01 -10.09
C HIS A 66 -2.61 3.26 -10.80
N PRO A 67 -2.57 3.93 -11.97
CA PRO A 67 -1.36 4.06 -12.78
C PRO A 67 -0.22 4.80 -12.06
N THR A 68 -0.57 5.71 -11.14
CA THR A 68 0.41 6.46 -10.35
C THR A 68 0.93 5.68 -9.13
N PHE A 69 0.16 4.74 -8.57
CA PHE A 69 0.49 4.12 -7.27
C PHE A 69 0.85 2.65 -7.40
N GLY A 70 0.14 1.91 -8.26
CA GLY A 70 0.36 0.48 -8.50
C GLY A 70 1.81 0.09 -8.75
N PRO A 71 2.58 0.79 -9.61
CA PRO A 71 3.99 0.49 -9.84
C PRO A 71 4.88 0.57 -8.59
N TYR A 72 4.45 1.26 -7.54
CA TYR A 72 5.25 1.46 -6.34
C TYR A 72 4.87 0.54 -5.17
N VAL A 73 3.81 -0.26 -5.30
CA VAL A 73 3.41 -1.22 -4.28
C VAL A 73 4.36 -2.41 -4.31
N LYS A 74 5.09 -2.64 -3.22
CA LYS A 74 6.05 -3.74 -3.10
C LYS A 74 5.63 -4.77 -2.07
N LYS A 75 4.94 -4.33 -1.03
CA LYS A 75 4.49 -5.20 0.06
C LYS A 75 3.06 -4.89 0.42
N CYS A 76 2.28 -5.93 0.59
CA CYS A 76 0.89 -5.83 1.03
C CYS A 76 0.73 -6.69 2.28
N MET A 77 0.24 -6.08 3.36
CA MET A 77 -0.01 -6.78 4.61
C MET A 77 -1.46 -6.60 5.01
N ALA A 78 -2.13 -7.70 5.36
CA ALA A 78 -3.43 -7.62 5.99
C ALA A 78 -3.46 -8.29 7.35
N SER A 79 -4.24 -7.70 8.26
CA SER A 79 -4.54 -8.30 9.55
C SER A 79 -6.05 -8.43 9.72
N THR A 80 -6.50 -9.59 10.21
CA THR A 80 -7.88 -9.80 10.68
C THR A 80 -7.87 -10.16 12.16
N LYS A 81 -8.78 -9.52 12.91
CA LYS A 81 -9.06 -9.84 14.32
C LYS A 81 -10.15 -10.91 14.47
N GLU A 82 -10.94 -11.14 13.42
CA GLU A 82 -12.11 -12.02 13.42
C GLU A 82 -11.83 -13.33 12.69
N GLY A 83 -10.84 -14.11 13.16
CA GLY A 83 -10.61 -15.47 12.67
C GLY A 83 -10.42 -15.56 11.14
N PRO A 84 -10.75 -16.70 10.49
CA PRO A 84 -10.60 -16.86 9.04
C PRO A 84 -11.52 -15.91 8.25
N LEU A 85 -11.04 -15.47 7.09
CA LEU A 85 -11.75 -14.54 6.19
C LEU A 85 -13.19 -14.99 5.90
N VAL A 86 -14.18 -14.17 6.29
CA VAL A 86 -15.58 -14.35 5.88
C VAL A 86 -15.66 -14.25 4.35
N HIS A 87 -16.16 -15.30 3.68
CA HIS A 87 -16.10 -15.49 2.22
C HIS A 87 -14.70 -15.77 1.65
N GLN A 88 -13.99 -16.75 2.22
CA GLN A 88 -12.68 -17.20 1.77
C GLN A 88 -12.56 -17.34 0.24
N ASP A 89 -13.50 -18.04 -0.44
CA ASP A 89 -13.46 -18.22 -1.91
C ASP A 89 -13.46 -16.89 -2.70
N LYS A 90 -14.23 -15.90 -2.24
CA LYS A 90 -14.28 -14.58 -2.89
C LYS A 90 -13.00 -13.79 -2.61
N CYS A 91 -12.49 -13.87 -1.38
CA CYS A 91 -11.24 -13.22 -1.00
C CYS A 91 -10.07 -13.81 -1.78
N GLU A 92 -9.99 -15.14 -1.93
CA GLU A 92 -8.95 -15.81 -2.72
C GLU A 92 -8.96 -15.37 -4.18
N LYS A 93 -10.13 -15.29 -4.83
CA LYS A 93 -10.25 -14.78 -6.21
C LYS A 93 -9.78 -13.33 -6.35
N LEU A 94 -10.14 -12.48 -5.39
CA LEU A 94 -9.74 -11.06 -5.40
C LEU A 94 -8.24 -10.89 -5.12
N LEU A 95 -7.69 -11.68 -4.19
CA LEU A 95 -6.26 -11.71 -3.94
C LEU A 95 -5.51 -12.19 -5.19
N ALA A 96 -5.97 -13.25 -5.86
CA ALA A 96 -5.41 -13.69 -7.14
C ALA A 96 -5.41 -12.57 -8.19
N HIS A 97 -6.48 -11.77 -8.25
CA HIS A 97 -6.52 -10.59 -9.12
C HIS A 97 -5.48 -9.53 -8.74
N VAL A 98 -5.31 -9.24 -7.44
CA VAL A 98 -4.25 -8.37 -6.93
C VAL A 98 -2.87 -8.88 -7.36
N PHE A 99 -2.61 -10.19 -7.21
CA PHE A 99 -1.35 -10.80 -7.66
C PHE A 99 -1.11 -10.54 -9.14
N THR A 100 -2.08 -10.86 -10.01
CA THR A 100 -1.93 -10.63 -11.45
C THR A 100 -1.63 -9.17 -11.77
N LYS A 101 -2.30 -8.23 -11.11
CA LYS A 101 -2.08 -6.79 -11.32
C LYS A 101 -0.69 -6.34 -10.89
N LEU A 102 -0.22 -6.77 -9.73
CA LEU A 102 1.12 -6.46 -9.25
C LEU A 102 2.20 -7.09 -10.16
N SER A 103 1.98 -8.31 -10.65
CA SER A 103 2.88 -8.97 -11.60
C SER A 103 3.00 -8.21 -12.94
N LEU A 104 1.95 -7.51 -13.40
CA LEU A 104 2.02 -6.70 -14.63
C LEU A 104 3.03 -5.54 -14.52
N HIS A 105 3.33 -5.08 -13.31
CA HIS A 105 4.31 -4.01 -13.10
C HIS A 105 5.76 -4.50 -13.11
N GLY A 106 6.00 -5.82 -13.21
CA GLY A 106 7.36 -6.36 -13.33
C GLY A 106 8.23 -6.11 -12.10
N HIS A 107 7.63 -6.01 -10.92
CA HIS A 107 8.34 -5.84 -9.65
C HIS A 107 8.16 -7.09 -8.77
N CYS A 108 9.21 -7.45 -8.03
CA CYS A 108 9.10 -8.44 -6.95
C CYS A 108 8.21 -7.86 -5.86
N PHE A 109 7.20 -8.63 -5.43
CA PHE A 109 6.29 -8.21 -4.38
C PHE A 109 5.99 -9.34 -3.40
N ASP A 110 5.75 -8.94 -2.16
CA ASP A 110 5.44 -9.81 -1.03
C ASP A 110 4.03 -9.51 -0.52
N LEU A 111 3.13 -10.51 -0.58
CA LEU A 111 1.84 -10.44 0.09
C LEU A 111 1.85 -11.36 1.31
N SER A 112 1.49 -10.77 2.45
CA SER A 112 1.34 -11.46 3.71
C SER A 112 -0.03 -11.16 4.33
N ILE A 113 -0.79 -12.20 4.69
CA ILE A 113 -2.05 -12.06 5.43
C ILE A 113 -1.87 -12.72 6.80
N LEU A 114 -2.00 -11.94 7.85
CA LEU A 114 -1.90 -12.37 9.24
C LEU A 114 -3.30 -12.47 9.85
N CYS A 115 -3.76 -13.68 10.13
CA CYS A 115 -5.01 -13.90 10.83
C CYS A 115 -4.74 -14.16 12.31
N TYR A 116 -5.33 -13.35 13.18
CA TYR A 116 -5.32 -13.59 14.62
C TYR A 116 -6.56 -14.40 15.02
N HIS A 117 -6.35 -15.44 15.83
CA HIS A 117 -7.41 -16.29 16.35
C HIS A 117 -7.56 -16.03 17.86
N PRO A 118 -8.49 -15.18 18.30
CA PRO A 118 -8.62 -14.78 19.70
C PRO A 118 -8.90 -15.97 20.64
N ALA A 119 -9.69 -16.94 20.16
CA ALA A 119 -10.09 -18.12 20.95
C ALA A 119 -8.92 -19.08 21.24
N LEU A 120 -7.90 -19.09 20.37
CA LEU A 120 -6.75 -19.97 20.47
C LEU A 120 -5.47 -19.22 20.87
N ASN A 121 -5.53 -17.88 20.90
CA ASN A 121 -4.39 -16.98 21.09
C ASN A 121 -3.20 -17.29 20.16
N ILE A 122 -3.49 -17.64 18.90
CA ILE A 122 -2.48 -17.95 17.87
C ILE A 122 -2.61 -17.02 16.67
N TYR A 123 -1.52 -16.86 15.93
CA TYR A 123 -1.48 -16.21 14.63
C TYR A 123 -1.25 -17.25 13.53
N THR A 124 -2.00 -17.17 12.44
CA THR A 124 -1.74 -17.93 11.21
C THR A 124 -1.41 -16.96 10.09
N SER A 125 -0.36 -17.22 9.33
CA SER A 125 0.03 -16.37 8.21
C SER A 125 -0.06 -17.09 6.86
N TYR A 126 -0.59 -16.38 5.88
CA TYR A 126 -0.52 -16.75 4.47
C TYR A 126 0.50 -15.86 3.78
N HIS A 127 1.53 -16.46 3.21
CA HIS A 127 2.58 -15.75 2.50
C HIS A 127 2.59 -16.20 1.04
N LYS A 128 2.65 -15.25 0.12
CA LYS A 128 2.87 -15.54 -1.29
C LYS A 128 3.73 -14.45 -1.89
N VAL A 129 4.87 -14.89 -2.42
CA VAL A 129 5.89 -14.06 -3.04
C VAL A 129 5.87 -14.34 -4.53
N ASN A 130 5.97 -13.29 -5.34
CA ASN A 130 6.19 -13.44 -6.77
C ASN A 130 7.65 -13.09 -7.09
N GLU A 131 8.49 -14.11 -7.25
CA GLU A 131 9.85 -13.95 -7.76
C GLU A 131 9.79 -13.93 -9.29
N ILE A 132 10.34 -12.89 -9.91
CA ILE A 132 10.46 -12.82 -11.37
C ILE A 132 11.55 -13.82 -11.76
N LEU A 133 11.16 -14.94 -12.39
CA LEU A 133 12.09 -15.82 -13.10
C LEU A 133 12.68 -15.00 -14.25
N HIS A 134 13.96 -14.64 -14.09
CA HIS A 134 14.79 -13.99 -15.11
C HIS A 134 15.04 -14.90 -16.31
#